data_AF-A0A433MVR6-F1
#
_entry.id   AF-A0A433MVR6-F1
#
_cell.length_a   1.000
_cell.length_b   1.000
_cell.length_c   1.000
_cell.angle_alpha   90.00
_cell.angle_beta   90.00
_cell.angle_gamma   90.00
#
_symmetry.space_group_name_H-M   'P 1'
#
loop_
_entity.id
_entity.type
_entity.pdbx_description
1 polymer ?
#
loop_
_entity_poly.entity_id
_entity_poly.type
_entity_poly.pdbx_seq_one_letter_code
_entity_poly.pdbx_strand_id
1 'polypeptide(L)'
;MSTPNADTYHAEASDIRELPPPESVMRFYPVAGTPVEALVLTTRKTIHQILDGDDDRLLVVMGPCSIHDPKAAFEYALKLAKQRERFADSLEIVMRVYFEKPRTTVGWKGLINDPYLDESFKINEGLRIARQVLIDINNLGLPAGSEFLDVISPQYIGDLISWGAIGARTTESQVHRELASGLSAPIGFKNGTDGNIRIAVDAIQAAARGHHFLSVHKNGHVAIVETTGNPDCHVILRGGKSPNYDAESVELACLGLQEAGLRPSLMVDCSHANSSKMHEKQIAVAGDVAAQIAGGSSRVFGVMVESHLREGAQRFAPGRDRAADLVYGQSITDACLGWDDSVQVLEALSEAVRGRRRARLEKEGVYVRKRRGSVVYSVDSTSPDAAFVDLVDAPLAQPAGAAEGVDLNATGWQHHADFAPLA
;
A
#
# COMPACT_ATOMS: atom_id res chain seq x y z
N MET A 1 -5.85 -36.58 -30.25
CA MET A 1 -5.72 -37.71 -29.29
C MET A 1 -6.65 -37.39 -28.14
N SER A 2 -7.63 -38.24 -27.86
CA SER A 2 -8.52 -38.08 -26.70
C SER A 2 -7.68 -38.04 -25.44
N THR A 3 -7.77 -36.96 -24.66
CA THR A 3 -7.09 -36.85 -23.38
C THR A 3 -7.57 -37.98 -22.45
N PRO A 4 -6.67 -38.79 -21.89
CA PRO A 4 -7.07 -39.79 -20.91
C PRO A 4 -7.69 -39.07 -19.72
N ASN A 5 -8.89 -39.47 -19.29
CA ASN A 5 -9.70 -38.89 -18.21
C ASN A 5 -10.52 -37.63 -18.53
N ALA A 6 -10.85 -37.36 -19.79
CA ALA A 6 -11.84 -36.32 -20.14
C ALA A 6 -13.13 -36.48 -19.30
N ASP A 7 -13.71 -37.68 -19.25
CA ASP A 7 -15.06 -37.88 -18.70
C ASP A 7 -15.23 -37.68 -17.18
N THR A 8 -14.14 -37.61 -16.40
CA THR A 8 -14.21 -37.48 -14.92
C THR A 8 -13.85 -36.09 -14.41
N TYR A 9 -13.26 -35.23 -15.25
CA TYR A 9 -12.98 -33.84 -14.91
C TYR A 9 -13.01 -32.97 -16.18
N HIS A 10 -14.01 -32.11 -16.24
CA HIS A 10 -14.07 -30.98 -17.15
C HIS A 10 -14.24 -29.72 -16.30
N ALA A 11 -13.49 -28.66 -16.62
CA ALA A 11 -13.86 -27.35 -16.13
C ALA A 11 -15.26 -27.03 -16.69
N GLU A 12 -16.22 -26.75 -15.81
CA GLU A 12 -17.54 -26.20 -16.19
C GLU A 12 -17.34 -24.74 -16.66
N ALA A 13 -16.64 -24.59 -17.79
CA ALA A 13 -16.16 -23.35 -18.34
C ALA A 13 -16.70 -23.18 -19.77
N SER A 14 -17.23 -22.00 -20.07
CA SER A 14 -17.68 -21.66 -21.42
C SER A 14 -16.53 -21.39 -22.38
N ASP A 15 -15.34 -21.04 -21.86
CA ASP A 15 -14.13 -20.72 -22.62
C ASP A 15 -12.89 -20.79 -21.71
N ILE A 16 -11.73 -21.16 -22.27
CA ILE A 16 -10.43 -21.17 -21.58
C ILE A 16 -9.40 -20.55 -22.53
N ARG A 17 -8.75 -19.47 -22.08
CA ARG A 17 -7.73 -18.74 -22.84
C ARG A 17 -6.43 -18.68 -22.05
N GLU A 18 -5.31 -18.87 -22.74
CA GLU A 18 -3.98 -18.76 -22.14
C GLU A 18 -3.60 -17.29 -21.87
N LEU A 19 -2.92 -17.07 -20.75
CA LEU A 19 -2.27 -15.79 -20.43
C LEU A 19 -0.84 -15.80 -20.98
N PRO A 20 -0.29 -14.65 -21.40
CA PRO A 20 1.11 -14.56 -21.79
C PRO A 20 1.99 -14.90 -20.60
N PRO A 21 3.12 -15.61 -20.78
CA PRO A 21 4.08 -15.84 -19.71
C PRO A 21 4.50 -14.54 -19.00
N PRO A 22 4.68 -14.53 -17.68
CA PRO A 22 5.14 -13.34 -16.96
C PRO A 22 6.40 -12.69 -17.54
N GLU A 23 7.39 -13.51 -17.96
CA GLU A 23 8.63 -13.03 -18.56
C GLU A 23 8.41 -12.25 -19.87
N SER A 24 7.38 -12.62 -20.63
CA SER A 24 7.02 -11.93 -21.86
C SER A 24 6.57 -10.50 -21.55
N VAL A 25 5.69 -10.33 -20.57
CA VAL A 25 5.25 -9.01 -20.10
C VAL A 25 6.44 -8.24 -19.52
N MET A 26 7.24 -8.86 -18.65
CA MET A 26 8.40 -8.20 -18.02
C MET A 26 9.45 -7.74 -19.02
N ARG A 27 9.62 -8.43 -20.16
CA ARG A 27 10.55 -8.02 -21.22
C ARG A 27 10.16 -6.70 -21.89
N PHE A 28 8.86 -6.44 -22.07
CA PHE A 28 8.38 -5.17 -22.63
C PHE A 28 8.33 -4.04 -21.60
N TYR A 29 8.35 -4.39 -20.31
CA TYR A 29 8.25 -3.47 -19.18
C TYR A 29 9.36 -3.77 -18.15
N PRO A 30 10.65 -3.58 -18.52
CA PRO A 30 11.79 -3.99 -17.71
C PRO A 30 11.98 -3.08 -16.49
N VAL A 31 12.36 -3.69 -15.36
CA VAL A 31 12.62 -2.99 -14.09
C VAL A 31 14.07 -3.15 -13.64
N ALA A 32 14.69 -4.30 -13.90
CA ALA A 32 16.08 -4.57 -13.53
C ALA A 32 17.04 -3.51 -14.10
N GLY A 33 17.91 -2.97 -13.25
CA GLY A 33 18.88 -1.93 -13.57
C GLY A 33 18.30 -0.51 -13.71
N THR A 34 17.02 -0.31 -13.41
CA THR A 34 16.37 1.00 -13.52
C THR A 34 16.29 1.73 -12.17
N PRO A 35 16.06 3.06 -12.15
CA PRO A 35 15.77 3.79 -10.91
C PRO A 35 14.53 3.25 -10.15
N VAL A 36 13.59 2.61 -10.85
CA VAL A 36 12.42 1.97 -10.24
C VAL A 36 12.82 0.80 -9.35
N GLU A 37 13.75 -0.05 -9.79
CA GLU A 37 14.27 -1.14 -8.96
C GLU A 37 14.92 -0.59 -7.68
N ALA A 38 15.76 0.43 -7.81
CA ALA A 38 16.41 1.06 -6.67
C ALA A 38 15.39 1.64 -5.68
N LEU A 39 14.38 2.36 -6.17
CA LEU A 39 13.30 2.89 -5.34
C LEU A 39 12.57 1.77 -4.59
N VAL A 40 12.16 0.70 -5.28
CA VAL A 40 11.43 -0.41 -4.66
C VAL A 40 12.27 -1.06 -3.56
N LEU A 41 13.54 -1.36 -3.82
CA LEU A 41 14.45 -1.97 -2.86
C LEU A 41 14.73 -1.06 -1.65
N THR A 42 14.98 0.23 -1.88
CA THR A 42 15.19 1.20 -0.80
C THR A 42 13.94 1.37 0.05
N THR A 43 12.76 1.50 -0.56
CA THR A 43 11.51 1.63 0.21
C THR A 43 11.21 0.36 1.01
N ARG A 44 11.43 -0.85 0.47
CA ARG A 44 11.27 -2.10 1.23
C ARG A 44 12.16 -2.11 2.47
N LYS A 45 13.43 -1.71 2.32
CA LYS A 45 14.36 -1.57 3.45
C LYS A 45 13.88 -0.53 4.47
N THR A 46 13.40 0.62 4.02
CA THR A 46 12.84 1.64 4.90
C THR A 46 11.63 1.13 5.68
N ILE A 47 10.71 0.41 5.03
CA ILE A 47 9.54 -0.15 5.71
C ILE A 47 9.99 -1.20 6.73
N HIS A 48 10.96 -2.05 6.39
CA HIS A 48 11.57 -2.97 7.36
C HIS A 48 12.12 -2.21 8.58
N GLN A 49 12.85 -1.12 8.40
CA GLN A 49 13.36 -0.30 9.52
C GLN A 49 12.24 0.31 10.38
N ILE A 50 11.13 0.72 9.77
CA ILE A 50 9.94 1.20 10.50
C ILE A 50 9.29 0.05 11.31
N LEU A 51 9.14 -1.13 10.71
CA LEU A 51 8.63 -2.33 11.39
C LEU A 51 9.55 -2.77 12.54
N ASP A 52 10.85 -2.55 12.38
CA ASP A 52 11.88 -2.87 13.36
C ASP A 52 11.98 -1.87 14.51
N GLY A 53 11.45 -0.66 14.31
CA GLY A 53 11.54 0.46 15.24
C GLY A 53 12.85 1.24 15.15
N ASP A 54 13.67 0.95 14.13
CA ASP A 54 14.93 1.65 13.84
C ASP A 54 14.70 2.99 13.11
N ASP A 55 13.56 3.13 12.42
CA ASP A 55 13.08 4.38 11.85
C ASP A 55 11.75 4.73 12.54
N ASP A 56 11.67 5.92 13.13
CA ASP A 56 10.47 6.33 13.86
C ASP A 56 9.39 6.93 12.95
N ARG A 57 9.67 7.17 11.66
CA ARG A 57 8.65 7.69 10.72
C ARG A 57 7.42 6.78 10.66
N LEU A 58 6.27 7.40 10.37
CA LEU A 58 5.01 6.68 10.21
C LEU A 58 4.86 6.22 8.75
N LEU A 59 4.62 4.93 8.53
CA LEU A 59 4.24 4.42 7.21
C LEU A 59 2.81 4.85 6.87
N VAL A 60 2.61 5.50 5.73
CA VAL A 60 1.28 5.93 5.26
C VAL A 60 0.99 5.28 3.91
N VAL A 61 0.06 4.32 3.89
CA VAL A 61 -0.43 3.70 2.65
C VAL A 61 -1.71 4.43 2.22
N MET A 62 -1.60 5.33 1.24
CA MET A 62 -2.68 6.25 0.88
C MET A 62 -2.96 6.25 -0.64
N GLY A 63 -4.23 6.20 -1.03
CA GLY A 63 -4.63 6.26 -2.44
C GLY A 63 -6.03 5.70 -2.70
N PRO A 64 -6.42 5.57 -3.98
CA PRO A 64 -7.76 5.12 -4.35
C PRO A 64 -8.14 3.76 -3.75
N CYS A 65 -9.44 3.53 -3.48
CA CYS A 65 -9.94 2.21 -3.08
C CYS A 65 -9.56 1.15 -4.12
N SER A 66 -9.79 1.44 -5.40
CA SER A 66 -9.30 0.70 -6.56
C SER A 66 -9.06 1.63 -7.75
N ILE A 67 -8.09 1.31 -8.59
CA ILE A 67 -7.74 2.07 -9.80
C ILE A 67 -8.55 1.54 -10.97
N HIS A 68 -9.40 2.39 -11.56
CA HIS A 68 -10.15 2.10 -12.78
C HIS A 68 -9.73 2.98 -13.97
N ASP A 69 -9.11 4.14 -13.70
CA ASP A 69 -8.58 5.07 -14.70
C ASP A 69 -7.08 5.31 -14.44
N PRO A 70 -6.19 4.76 -15.30
CA PRO A 70 -4.75 5.02 -15.25
C PRO A 70 -4.35 6.50 -15.25
N LYS A 71 -5.10 7.36 -15.96
CA LYS A 71 -4.78 8.80 -16.05
C LYS A 71 -5.03 9.49 -14.72
N ALA A 72 -6.20 9.26 -14.13
CA ALA A 72 -6.52 9.78 -12.79
C ALA A 72 -5.55 9.24 -11.72
N ALA A 73 -5.13 7.97 -11.83
CA ALA A 73 -4.13 7.40 -10.93
C ALA A 73 -2.78 8.10 -11.05
N PHE A 74 -2.32 8.39 -12.27
CA PHE A 74 -1.07 9.12 -12.50
C PHE A 74 -1.13 10.57 -11.98
N GLU A 75 -2.24 11.29 -12.20
CA GLU A 75 -2.41 12.64 -11.65
C GLU A 75 -2.41 12.62 -10.11
N TYR A 76 -3.11 11.67 -9.51
CA TYR A 76 -3.09 11.48 -8.06
C TYR A 76 -1.66 11.20 -7.56
N ALA A 77 -0.92 10.34 -8.25
CA ALA A 77 0.47 10.02 -7.93
C ALA A 77 1.39 11.25 -8.00
N LEU A 78 1.24 12.09 -9.03
CA LEU A 78 1.99 13.36 -9.15
C LEU A 78 1.77 14.27 -7.95
N LYS A 79 0.52 14.36 -7.47
CA LYS A 79 0.21 15.18 -6.29
C LYS A 79 0.74 14.54 -5.00
N LEU A 80 0.63 13.21 -4.85
CA LEU A 80 1.07 12.49 -3.66
C LEU A 80 2.61 12.44 -3.55
N ALA A 81 3.34 12.34 -4.67
CA ALA A 81 4.79 12.39 -4.71
C ALA A 81 5.34 13.68 -4.08
N LYS A 82 4.70 14.83 -4.37
CA LYS A 82 5.05 16.11 -3.73
C LYS A 82 4.82 16.10 -2.22
N GLN A 83 3.79 15.40 -1.74
CA GLN A 83 3.57 15.27 -0.30
C GLN A 83 4.57 14.31 0.35
N ARG A 84 4.97 13.23 -0.35
CA ARG A 84 6.05 12.32 0.10
C ARG A 84 7.35 13.09 0.34
N GLU A 85 7.72 13.96 -0.58
CA GLU A 85 8.88 14.85 -0.41
C GLU A 85 8.69 15.83 0.77
N ARG A 86 7.54 16.51 0.82
CA ARG A 86 7.22 17.51 1.86
C ARG A 86 7.28 16.95 3.28
N PHE A 87 6.89 15.68 3.48
CA PHE A 87 6.81 15.04 4.79
C PHE A 87 7.86 13.95 5.00
N ALA A 88 8.92 13.93 4.18
CA ALA A 88 9.93 12.87 4.21
C ALA A 88 10.63 12.72 5.58
N ASP A 89 10.66 13.78 6.40
CA ASP A 89 11.24 13.74 7.75
C ASP A 89 10.40 12.96 8.76
N SER A 90 9.09 12.81 8.54
CA SER A 90 8.14 12.29 9.52
C SER A 90 7.32 11.11 9.01
N LEU A 91 7.11 11.02 7.69
CA LEU A 91 6.28 10.00 7.05
C LEU A 91 7.08 9.25 5.97
N GLU A 92 6.80 7.96 5.84
CA GLU A 92 7.12 7.19 4.63
C GLU A 92 5.81 6.95 3.87
N ILE A 93 5.58 7.73 2.81
CA ILE A 93 4.33 7.66 2.03
C ILE A 93 4.48 6.65 0.90
N VAL A 94 3.56 5.69 0.84
CA VAL A 94 3.41 4.69 -0.22
C VAL A 94 2.03 4.84 -0.85
N MET A 95 1.97 4.91 -2.18
CA MET A 95 0.70 4.99 -2.88
C MET A 95 -0.03 3.65 -2.81
N ARG A 96 -1.31 3.68 -2.45
CA ARG A 96 -2.22 2.54 -2.57
C ARG A 96 -2.61 2.35 -4.05
N VAL A 97 -2.13 1.28 -4.67
CA VAL A 97 -2.33 0.92 -6.09
C VAL A 97 -3.03 -0.43 -6.18
N TYR A 98 -4.32 -0.45 -5.85
CA TYR A 98 -5.12 -1.69 -5.82
C TYR A 98 -5.93 -1.78 -7.11
N PHE A 99 -5.87 -2.93 -7.79
CA PHE A 99 -6.55 -3.09 -9.08
C PHE A 99 -7.96 -3.66 -8.97
N GLU A 100 -8.29 -4.29 -7.85
CA GLU A 100 -9.58 -4.94 -7.64
C GLU A 100 -10.06 -4.74 -6.20
N LYS A 101 -11.38 -4.66 -6.03
CA LYS A 101 -12.05 -4.79 -4.75
C LYS A 101 -12.74 -6.15 -4.68
N PRO A 102 -12.37 -7.06 -3.76
CA PRO A 102 -13.06 -8.33 -3.60
C PRO A 102 -14.54 -8.11 -3.22
N ARG A 103 -15.47 -8.73 -3.97
CA ARG A 103 -16.91 -8.65 -3.71
C ARG A 103 -17.57 -10.03 -3.68
N THR A 104 -18.61 -10.16 -2.86
CA THR A 104 -19.48 -11.34 -2.80
C THR A 104 -20.67 -11.23 -3.77
N THR A 105 -20.88 -10.06 -4.37
CA THR A 105 -21.93 -9.79 -5.35
C THR A 105 -21.32 -9.40 -6.71
N VAL A 106 -22.14 -9.49 -7.76
CA VAL A 106 -21.76 -9.13 -9.14
C VAL A 106 -21.39 -7.65 -9.23
N GLY A 107 -20.42 -7.33 -10.09
CA GLY A 107 -19.99 -5.98 -10.48
C GLY A 107 -18.62 -6.03 -11.18
N TRP A 108 -18.02 -4.85 -11.42
CA TRP A 108 -16.71 -4.72 -12.07
C TRP A 108 -15.58 -5.48 -11.37
N LYS A 109 -14.79 -6.26 -12.12
CA LYS A 109 -13.79 -7.21 -11.59
C LYS A 109 -12.38 -6.62 -11.42
N GLY A 110 -12.23 -5.32 -11.57
CA GLY A 110 -10.94 -4.66 -11.43
C GLY A 110 -10.19 -4.49 -12.75
N LEU A 111 -9.17 -3.64 -12.74
CA LEU A 111 -8.47 -3.17 -13.94
C LEU A 111 -7.70 -4.30 -14.65
N ILE A 112 -7.14 -5.22 -13.88
CA ILE A 112 -6.46 -6.39 -14.46
C ILE A 112 -7.49 -7.27 -15.18
N ASN A 113 -8.63 -7.56 -14.55
CA ASN A 113 -9.59 -8.49 -15.11
C ASN A 113 -10.41 -7.88 -16.25
N ASP A 114 -10.85 -6.63 -16.11
CA ASP A 114 -11.76 -5.95 -17.02
C ASP A 114 -11.34 -4.48 -17.22
N PRO A 115 -10.25 -4.22 -18.00
CA PRO A 115 -9.63 -2.91 -18.10
C PRO A 115 -10.49 -1.84 -18.78
N TYR A 116 -11.48 -2.25 -19.58
CA TYR A 116 -12.33 -1.34 -20.36
C TYR A 116 -13.69 -1.08 -19.72
N LEU A 117 -13.92 -1.62 -18.52
CA LEU A 117 -15.14 -1.42 -17.74
C LEU A 117 -16.41 -1.93 -18.47
N ASP A 118 -16.27 -2.86 -19.40
CA ASP A 118 -17.30 -3.27 -20.36
C ASP A 118 -17.60 -4.78 -20.35
N GLU A 119 -17.07 -5.51 -19.35
CA GLU A 119 -17.16 -6.97 -19.24
C GLU A 119 -16.48 -7.72 -20.39
N SER A 120 -15.54 -7.09 -21.11
CA SER A 120 -14.77 -7.75 -22.19
C SER A 120 -13.71 -8.72 -21.68
N PHE A 121 -13.36 -8.64 -20.40
CA PHE A 121 -12.39 -9.50 -19.72
C PHE A 121 -11.04 -9.61 -20.45
N LYS A 122 -10.49 -8.47 -20.89
CA LYS A 122 -9.21 -8.40 -21.61
C LYS A 122 -8.01 -8.49 -20.66
N ILE A 123 -7.90 -9.62 -19.96
CA ILE A 123 -6.91 -9.83 -18.89
C ILE A 123 -5.47 -9.59 -19.37
N ASN A 124 -5.14 -10.02 -20.58
CA ASN A 124 -3.81 -9.81 -21.17
C ASN A 124 -3.45 -8.32 -21.30
N GLU A 125 -4.44 -7.48 -21.65
CA GLU A 125 -4.28 -6.03 -21.75
C GLU A 125 -4.27 -5.40 -20.36
N GLY A 126 -5.14 -5.86 -19.45
CA GLY A 126 -5.20 -5.41 -18.06
C GLY A 126 -3.90 -5.65 -17.30
N LEU A 127 -3.23 -6.80 -17.49
CA LEU A 127 -1.91 -7.07 -16.92
C LEU A 127 -0.84 -6.07 -17.40
N ARG A 128 -0.85 -5.73 -18.69
CA ARG A 128 0.07 -4.74 -19.27
C ARG A 128 -0.20 -3.34 -18.72
N ILE A 129 -1.48 -2.94 -18.68
CA ILE A 129 -1.92 -1.65 -18.15
C ILE A 129 -1.53 -1.52 -16.67
N ALA A 130 -1.82 -2.54 -15.85
CA ALA A 130 -1.49 -2.55 -14.43
C ALA A 130 0.02 -2.42 -14.19
N ARG A 131 0.83 -3.16 -14.96
CA ARG A 131 2.30 -3.07 -14.86
C ARG A 131 2.82 -1.69 -15.28
N GLN A 132 2.29 -1.11 -16.35
CA GLN A 132 2.66 0.24 -16.78
C GLN A 132 2.30 1.29 -15.73
N VAL A 133 1.09 1.23 -15.15
CA VAL A 133 0.66 2.12 -14.06
C VAL A 133 1.65 2.07 -12.89
N LEU A 134 2.07 0.87 -12.48
CA LEU A 134 3.05 0.71 -11.40
C LEU A 134 4.43 1.28 -11.77
N ILE A 135 4.90 1.10 -13.00
CA ILE A 135 6.17 1.67 -13.47
C ILE A 135 6.09 3.20 -13.48
N ASP A 136 5.00 3.77 -14.01
CA ASP A 136 4.81 5.21 -14.08
C ASP A 136 4.78 5.85 -12.69
N ILE A 137 4.08 5.24 -11.74
CA ILE A 137 4.03 5.70 -10.35
C ILE A 137 5.42 5.66 -9.71
N ASN A 138 6.16 4.54 -9.85
CA ASN A 138 7.50 4.43 -9.30
C ASN A 138 8.49 5.41 -9.96
N ASN A 139 8.35 5.69 -11.26
CA ASN A 139 9.18 6.68 -11.96
C ASN A 139 9.01 8.11 -11.43
N LEU A 140 7.88 8.42 -10.77
CA LEU A 140 7.68 9.69 -10.08
C LEU A 140 8.43 9.78 -8.74
N GLY A 141 9.18 8.74 -8.37
CA GLY A 141 9.77 8.64 -7.04
C GLY A 141 8.71 8.36 -5.97
N LEU A 142 7.58 7.74 -6.31
CA LEU A 142 6.52 7.37 -5.38
C LEU A 142 6.36 5.83 -5.36
N PRO A 143 6.67 5.14 -4.26
CA PRO A 143 6.54 3.70 -4.19
C PRO A 143 5.07 3.27 -4.20
N ALA A 144 4.80 2.09 -4.76
CA ALA A 144 3.47 1.51 -4.83
C ALA A 144 3.28 0.37 -3.83
N GLY A 145 2.11 0.33 -3.20
CA GLY A 145 1.63 -0.79 -2.40
C GLY A 145 0.34 -1.38 -2.98
N SER A 146 0.20 -2.71 -2.95
CA SER A 146 -0.95 -3.42 -3.53
C SER A 146 -1.45 -4.54 -2.62
N GLU A 147 -2.68 -4.99 -2.84
CA GLU A 147 -3.20 -6.24 -2.27
C GLU A 147 -3.01 -7.39 -3.25
N PHE A 148 -2.67 -8.56 -2.73
CA PHE A 148 -2.52 -9.79 -3.50
C PHE A 148 -3.72 -10.70 -3.27
N LEU A 149 -4.55 -10.84 -4.31
CA LEU A 149 -5.84 -11.56 -4.26
C LEU A 149 -5.76 -12.99 -4.79
N ASP A 150 -4.67 -13.33 -5.47
CA ASP A 150 -4.42 -14.62 -6.06
C ASP A 150 -2.90 -14.91 -6.07
N VAL A 151 -2.53 -16.14 -6.43
CA VAL A 151 -1.14 -16.63 -6.38
C VAL A 151 -0.42 -16.60 -7.73
N ILE A 152 -1.02 -16.00 -8.76
CA ILE A 152 -0.51 -15.92 -10.13
C ILE A 152 -0.11 -14.47 -10.46
N SER A 153 -0.99 -13.49 -10.23
CA SER A 153 -0.73 -12.08 -10.51
C SER A 153 0.55 -11.51 -9.88
N PRO A 154 1.02 -11.94 -8.68
CA PRO A 154 2.31 -11.48 -8.14
C PRO A 154 3.49 -11.78 -9.07
N GLN A 155 3.39 -12.81 -9.92
CA GLN A 155 4.44 -13.13 -10.89
C GLN A 155 4.60 -12.06 -11.97
N TYR A 156 3.58 -11.23 -12.22
CA TYR A 156 3.58 -10.19 -13.25
C TYR A 156 3.91 -8.79 -12.71
N ILE A 157 3.62 -8.52 -11.43
CA ILE A 157 3.70 -7.16 -10.87
C ILE A 157 4.48 -7.07 -9.56
N GLY A 158 4.80 -8.20 -8.90
CA GLY A 158 5.36 -8.19 -7.55
C GLY A 158 6.74 -7.54 -7.41
N ASP A 159 7.50 -7.43 -8.50
CA ASP A 159 8.78 -6.71 -8.57
C ASP A 159 8.63 -5.19 -8.46
N LEU A 160 7.42 -4.64 -8.62
CA LEU A 160 7.12 -3.21 -8.57
C LEU A 160 6.46 -2.77 -7.25
N ILE A 161 6.24 -3.71 -6.33
CA ILE A 161 5.48 -3.49 -5.09
C ILE A 161 6.44 -3.32 -3.91
N SER A 162 6.40 -2.17 -3.24
CA SER A 162 7.21 -1.90 -2.05
C SER A 162 6.56 -2.36 -0.74
N TRP A 163 5.24 -2.55 -0.74
CA TRP A 163 4.46 -3.02 0.41
C TRP A 163 3.23 -3.79 -0.06
N GLY A 164 2.92 -4.92 0.58
CA GLY A 164 1.79 -5.76 0.20
C GLY A 164 0.73 -5.90 1.29
N ALA A 165 -0.49 -6.24 0.90
CA ALA A 165 -1.54 -6.64 1.82
C ALA A 165 -2.16 -8.00 1.45
N ILE A 166 -2.54 -8.76 2.48
CA ILE A 166 -3.49 -9.86 2.39
C ILE A 166 -4.80 -9.42 3.06
N GLY A 167 -5.89 -9.51 2.29
CA GLY A 167 -7.20 -9.04 2.70
C GLY A 167 -7.85 -9.87 3.81
N ALA A 168 -8.83 -9.27 4.49
CA ALA A 168 -9.52 -9.90 5.62
C ALA A 168 -10.22 -11.23 5.27
N ARG A 169 -10.52 -11.48 3.99
CA ARG A 169 -11.15 -12.72 3.50
C ARG A 169 -10.14 -13.80 3.09
N THR A 170 -8.87 -13.43 2.94
CA THR A 170 -7.79 -14.32 2.52
C THR A 170 -6.71 -14.47 3.59
N THR A 171 -6.74 -13.69 4.67
CA THR A 171 -5.82 -13.84 5.83
C THR A 171 -5.81 -15.25 6.42
N GLU A 172 -6.96 -15.94 6.44
CA GLU A 172 -7.06 -17.32 6.94
C GLU A 172 -6.71 -18.37 5.87
N SER A 173 -6.59 -17.96 4.60
CA SER A 173 -6.27 -18.86 3.51
C SER A 173 -4.82 -19.32 3.58
N GLN A 174 -4.61 -20.63 3.67
CA GLN A 174 -3.28 -21.22 3.73
C GLN A 174 -2.41 -20.81 2.52
N VAL A 175 -2.95 -20.90 1.30
CA VAL A 175 -2.18 -20.57 0.09
C VAL A 175 -1.76 -19.10 0.03
N HIS A 176 -2.51 -18.19 0.67
CA HIS A 176 -2.11 -16.77 0.76
C HIS A 176 -1.03 -16.54 1.83
N ARG A 177 -1.01 -17.34 2.90
CA ARG A 177 0.07 -17.32 3.89
C ARG A 177 1.38 -17.87 3.31
N GLU A 178 1.28 -18.93 2.50
CA GLU A 178 2.39 -19.51 1.74
C GLU A 178 2.88 -18.55 0.62
N LEU A 179 1.97 -17.83 -0.03
CA LEU A 179 2.37 -16.75 -0.94
C LEU A 179 3.15 -15.66 -0.18
N ALA A 180 2.60 -15.18 0.94
CA ALA A 180 3.21 -14.10 1.71
C ALA A 180 4.61 -14.43 2.23
N SER A 181 4.91 -15.70 2.54
CA SER A 181 6.25 -16.13 2.94
C SER A 181 7.29 -16.05 1.82
N GLY A 182 6.85 -15.97 0.56
CA GLY A 182 7.71 -15.84 -0.62
C GLY A 182 7.77 -14.44 -1.22
N LEU A 183 6.96 -13.49 -0.73
CA LEU A 183 6.95 -12.12 -1.24
C LEU A 183 8.14 -11.34 -0.68
N SER A 184 8.85 -10.63 -1.55
CA SER A 184 10.02 -9.83 -1.19
C SER A 184 9.67 -8.50 -0.51
N ALA A 185 8.39 -8.12 -0.47
CA ALA A 185 7.92 -6.91 0.19
C ALA A 185 7.40 -7.23 1.60
N PRO A 186 7.44 -6.26 2.53
CA PRO A 186 6.70 -6.36 3.79
C PRO A 186 5.20 -6.56 3.54
N ILE A 187 4.56 -7.45 4.30
CA ILE A 187 3.16 -7.87 4.08
C ILE A 187 2.29 -7.59 5.31
N GLY A 188 1.21 -6.82 5.10
CA GLY A 188 0.19 -6.60 6.12
C GLY A 188 -0.98 -7.57 6.02
N PHE A 189 -1.29 -8.27 7.10
CA PHE A 189 -2.48 -9.12 7.22
C PHE A 189 -3.61 -8.38 7.92
N LYS A 190 -4.74 -8.22 7.23
CA LYS A 190 -5.94 -7.63 7.84
C LYS A 190 -6.58 -8.57 8.85
N ASN A 191 -7.04 -8.03 9.98
CA ASN A 191 -7.89 -8.79 10.91
C ASN A 191 -9.19 -9.27 10.23
N GLY A 192 -9.81 -10.29 10.80
CA GLY A 192 -11.04 -10.90 10.27
C GLY A 192 -12.19 -9.90 10.18
N THR A 193 -13.15 -10.15 9.28
CA THR A 193 -14.26 -9.22 9.03
C THR A 193 -15.16 -8.96 10.26
N ASP A 194 -15.10 -9.84 11.26
CA ASP A 194 -15.78 -9.73 12.54
C ASP A 194 -14.96 -8.99 13.62
N GLY A 195 -13.68 -8.71 13.37
CA GLY A 195 -12.74 -8.08 14.30
C GLY A 195 -11.67 -9.02 14.84
N ASN A 196 -11.69 -10.31 14.48
CA ASN A 196 -10.77 -11.29 15.04
C ASN A 196 -9.32 -11.03 14.58
N ILE A 197 -8.45 -10.64 15.52
CA ILE A 197 -7.03 -10.38 15.25
C ILE A 197 -6.21 -11.67 15.13
N ARG A 198 -6.66 -12.75 15.77
CA ARG A 198 -5.90 -14.01 15.90
C ARG A 198 -5.58 -14.61 14.55
N ILE A 199 -6.50 -14.51 13.59
CA ILE A 199 -6.25 -15.02 12.24
C ILE A 199 -5.07 -14.31 11.55
N ALA A 200 -4.83 -13.03 11.86
CA ALA A 200 -3.72 -12.25 11.33
C ALA A 200 -2.42 -12.57 12.07
N VAL A 201 -2.49 -12.78 13.39
CA VAL A 201 -1.35 -13.26 14.20
C VAL A 201 -0.86 -14.63 13.71
N ASP A 202 -1.78 -15.58 13.53
CA ASP A 202 -1.47 -16.91 13.00
C ASP A 202 -0.89 -16.83 11.57
N ALA A 203 -1.39 -15.90 10.76
CA ALA A 203 -0.89 -15.68 9.41
C ALA A 203 0.55 -15.14 9.39
N ILE A 204 0.90 -14.21 10.29
CA ILE A 204 2.27 -13.70 10.44
C ILE A 204 3.22 -14.82 10.87
N GLN A 205 2.85 -15.61 11.87
CA GLN A 205 3.68 -16.73 12.33
C GLN A 205 3.87 -17.79 11.24
N ALA A 206 2.84 -18.03 10.42
CA ALA A 206 2.94 -18.92 9.27
C ALA A 206 3.87 -18.33 8.20
N ALA A 207 3.65 -17.08 7.80
CA ALA A 207 4.41 -16.42 6.74
C ALA A 207 5.90 -16.25 7.08
N ALA A 208 6.26 -16.19 8.37
CA ALA A 208 7.64 -16.12 8.83
C ALA A 208 8.47 -17.40 8.57
N ARG A 209 7.86 -18.51 8.10
CA ARG A 209 8.52 -19.79 7.84
C ARG A 209 8.57 -20.11 6.36
N GLY A 210 9.46 -21.02 5.98
CA GLY A 210 9.50 -21.56 4.63
C GLY A 210 8.32 -22.48 4.33
N HIS A 211 7.81 -22.40 3.10
CA HIS A 211 6.65 -23.13 2.57
C HIS A 211 6.88 -23.62 1.15
N HIS A 212 6.04 -24.56 0.71
CA HIS A 212 5.93 -25.00 -0.67
C HIS A 212 4.51 -24.83 -1.17
N PHE A 213 4.31 -24.17 -2.31
CA PHE A 213 2.97 -24.02 -2.90
C PHE A 213 3.01 -24.03 -4.43
N LEU A 214 1.86 -24.25 -5.04
CA LEU A 214 1.70 -24.25 -6.50
C LEU A 214 1.51 -22.82 -7.01
N SER A 215 2.30 -22.43 -8.00
CA SER A 215 2.17 -21.13 -8.70
C SER A 215 2.59 -21.31 -10.17
N VAL A 216 2.86 -20.22 -10.87
CA VAL A 216 3.42 -20.22 -12.21
C VAL A 216 4.86 -19.70 -12.19
N HIS A 217 5.75 -20.37 -12.91
CA HIS A 217 7.09 -19.86 -13.18
C HIS A 217 7.02 -18.68 -14.17
N LYS A 218 8.10 -17.90 -14.29
CA LYS A 218 8.15 -16.74 -15.19
C LYS A 218 7.93 -17.11 -16.67
N ASN A 219 8.19 -18.35 -17.06
CA ASN A 219 7.90 -18.89 -18.40
C ASN A 219 6.45 -19.36 -18.60
N GLY A 220 5.56 -19.15 -17.61
CA GLY A 220 4.13 -19.47 -17.72
C GLY A 220 3.74 -20.90 -17.35
N HIS A 221 4.71 -21.80 -17.10
CA HIS A 221 4.40 -23.16 -16.67
C HIS A 221 4.07 -23.22 -15.17
N VAL A 222 3.18 -24.15 -14.80
CA VAL A 222 2.92 -24.46 -13.39
C VAL A 222 4.21 -24.95 -12.72
N ALA A 223 4.49 -24.43 -11.54
CA ALA A 223 5.70 -24.73 -10.79
C ALA A 223 5.41 -24.86 -9.29
N ILE A 224 6.31 -25.57 -8.61
CA ILE A 224 6.39 -25.56 -7.15
C ILE A 224 7.28 -24.39 -6.75
N VAL A 225 6.78 -23.52 -5.89
CA VAL A 225 7.55 -22.42 -5.29
C VAL A 225 7.96 -22.83 -3.89
N GLU A 226 9.26 -22.86 -3.63
CA GLU A 226 9.85 -23.00 -2.30
C GLU A 226 10.21 -21.60 -1.76
N THR A 227 9.80 -21.30 -0.53
CA THR A 227 10.03 -20.00 0.11
C THR A 227 10.86 -20.15 1.38
N THR A 228 11.54 -19.08 1.78
CA THR A 228 12.40 -19.05 2.97
C THR A 228 11.72 -18.45 4.21
N GLY A 229 10.50 -17.92 4.06
CA GLY A 229 9.83 -17.13 5.08
C GLY A 229 10.00 -15.62 4.87
N ASN A 230 9.02 -14.86 5.35
CA ASN A 230 8.99 -13.42 5.31
C ASN A 230 8.91 -12.85 6.75
N PRO A 231 10.01 -12.28 7.27
CA PRO A 231 10.03 -11.72 8.62
C PRO A 231 9.26 -10.40 8.74
N ASP A 232 8.97 -9.72 7.63
CA ASP A 232 8.42 -8.37 7.59
C ASP A 232 6.89 -8.35 7.49
N CYS A 233 6.25 -9.25 8.24
CA CYS A 233 4.79 -9.36 8.29
C CYS A 233 4.20 -8.65 9.52
N HIS A 234 3.05 -8.00 9.36
CA HIS A 234 2.40 -7.24 10.44
C HIS A 234 0.87 -7.30 10.38
N VAL A 235 0.21 -6.89 11.48
CA VAL A 235 -1.25 -6.79 11.55
C VAL A 235 -1.73 -5.45 11.01
N ILE A 236 -2.87 -5.47 10.30
CA ILE A 236 -3.65 -4.29 9.96
C ILE A 236 -5.00 -4.36 10.71
N LEU A 237 -5.22 -3.43 11.64
CA LEU A 237 -6.51 -3.23 12.31
C LEU A 237 -7.45 -2.43 11.39
N ARG A 238 -8.56 -3.03 10.98
CA ARG A 238 -9.49 -2.50 9.98
C ARG A 238 -10.95 -2.46 10.41
N GLY A 239 -11.18 -2.60 11.71
CA GLY A 239 -12.47 -2.77 12.36
C GLY A 239 -13.03 -4.18 12.20
N GLY A 240 -14.24 -4.36 12.71
CA GLY A 240 -15.02 -5.60 12.62
C GLY A 240 -16.50 -5.29 12.75
N LYS A 241 -17.16 -5.90 13.75
CA LYS A 241 -18.51 -5.48 14.16
C LYS A 241 -18.53 -4.05 14.72
N SER A 242 -17.43 -3.64 15.36
CA SER A 242 -17.15 -2.29 15.83
C SER A 242 -15.80 -1.82 15.28
N PRO A 243 -15.55 -0.50 15.22
CA PRO A 243 -14.21 0.02 15.01
C PRO A 243 -13.22 -0.50 16.07
N ASN A 244 -11.95 -0.59 15.71
CA ASN A 244 -10.86 -1.07 16.58
C ASN A 244 -9.57 -0.24 16.42
N TYR A 245 -9.71 1.07 16.19
CA TYR A 245 -8.58 2.01 16.02
C TYR A 245 -8.20 2.78 17.29
N ASP A 246 -9.09 2.79 18.28
CA ASP A 246 -8.89 3.51 19.53
C ASP A 246 -7.75 2.92 20.36
N ALA A 247 -7.24 3.70 21.32
CA ALA A 247 -6.08 3.31 22.12
C ALA A 247 -6.26 2.00 22.90
N GLU A 248 -7.48 1.69 23.36
CA GLU A 248 -7.77 0.46 24.11
C GLU A 248 -7.71 -0.75 23.17
N SER A 249 -8.35 -0.65 21.99
CA SER A 249 -8.28 -1.67 20.95
C SER A 249 -6.85 -1.92 20.46
N VAL A 250 -6.06 -0.87 20.25
CA VAL A 250 -4.65 -0.96 19.83
C VAL A 250 -3.82 -1.65 20.90
N GLU A 251 -3.94 -1.25 22.17
CA GLU A 251 -3.15 -1.87 23.25
C GLU A 251 -3.53 -3.34 23.44
N LEU A 252 -4.82 -3.69 23.40
CA LEU A 252 -5.27 -5.09 23.48
C LEU A 252 -4.70 -5.94 22.34
N ALA A 253 -4.68 -5.41 21.11
CA ALA A 253 -4.09 -6.12 19.98
C ALA A 253 -2.57 -6.27 20.13
N CYS A 254 -1.88 -5.25 20.62
CA CYS A 254 -0.44 -5.28 20.89
C CYS A 254 -0.07 -6.27 22.01
N LEU A 255 -0.90 -6.43 23.03
CA LEU A 255 -0.73 -7.48 24.04
C LEU A 255 -0.82 -8.88 23.40
N GLY A 256 -1.81 -9.11 22.54
CA GLY A 256 -1.94 -10.38 21.81
C GLY A 256 -0.75 -10.67 20.88
N LEU A 257 -0.18 -9.63 20.24
CA LEU A 257 1.06 -9.76 19.47
C LEU A 257 2.25 -10.16 20.35
N GLN A 258 2.38 -9.52 21.51
CA GLN A 258 3.45 -9.82 22.46
C GLN A 258 3.35 -11.25 23.00
N GLU A 259 2.16 -11.72 23.35
CA GLU A 259 1.91 -13.11 23.77
C GLU A 259 2.29 -14.12 22.68
N ALA A 260 2.13 -13.75 21.41
CA ALA A 260 2.53 -14.54 20.26
C ALA A 260 4.03 -14.43 19.90
N GLY A 261 4.83 -13.69 20.69
CA GLY A 261 6.25 -13.46 20.45
C GLY A 261 6.54 -12.51 19.27
N LEU A 262 5.55 -11.73 18.84
CA LEU A 262 5.68 -10.74 17.76
C LEU A 262 5.93 -9.34 18.35
N ARG A 263 6.45 -8.44 17.51
CA ARG A 263 6.60 -7.03 17.90
C ARG A 263 5.20 -6.42 18.17
N PRO A 264 5.00 -5.74 19.31
CA PRO A 264 3.71 -5.17 19.67
C PRO A 264 3.51 -3.80 19.00
N SER A 265 3.51 -3.79 17.67
CA SER A 265 3.22 -2.64 16.84
C SER A 265 2.46 -3.07 15.57
N LEU A 266 1.52 -2.25 15.12
CA LEU A 266 0.57 -2.60 14.06
C LEU A 266 0.23 -1.40 13.16
N MET A 267 -0.45 -1.68 12.05
CA MET A 267 -1.02 -0.66 11.17
C MET A 267 -2.51 -0.48 11.46
N VAL A 268 -3.02 0.75 11.34
CA VAL A 268 -4.47 1.06 11.43
C VAL A 268 -5.03 1.49 10.07
N ASP A 269 -6.02 0.77 9.56
CA ASP A 269 -6.81 1.17 8.38
C ASP A 269 -7.90 2.14 8.83
N CYS A 270 -7.80 3.39 8.37
CA CYS A 270 -8.73 4.47 8.72
C CYS A 270 -10.09 4.29 8.03
N SER A 271 -10.17 3.53 6.94
CA SER A 271 -11.37 3.32 6.13
C SER A 271 -12.20 2.13 6.64
N HIS A 272 -12.96 1.49 5.75
CA HIS A 272 -13.63 0.22 5.98
C HIS A 272 -14.50 0.20 7.24
N ALA A 273 -14.36 -0.81 8.11
CA ALA A 273 -15.19 -0.94 9.30
C ALA A 273 -14.81 0.08 10.38
N ASN A 274 -13.56 0.57 10.39
CA ASN A 274 -13.14 1.65 11.30
C ASN A 274 -13.85 2.97 10.98
N SER A 275 -14.01 3.31 9.70
CA SER A 275 -14.82 4.44 9.26
C SER A 275 -16.33 4.20 9.33
N SER A 276 -16.78 3.01 9.75
CA SER A 276 -18.18 2.58 9.61
C SER A 276 -18.71 2.72 8.16
N LYS A 277 -17.83 2.54 7.17
CA LYS A 277 -18.08 2.75 5.73
C LYS A 277 -18.51 4.18 5.34
N MET A 278 -18.14 5.16 6.16
CA MET A 278 -18.34 6.59 5.90
C MET A 278 -16.98 7.25 5.68
N HIS A 279 -16.63 7.52 4.44
CA HIS A 279 -15.30 8.02 4.06
C HIS A 279 -14.85 9.26 4.84
N GLU A 280 -15.77 10.17 5.16
CA GLU A 280 -15.54 11.37 5.97
C GLU A 280 -15.04 11.05 7.39
N LYS A 281 -15.42 9.88 7.95
CA LYS A 281 -14.96 9.46 9.28
C LYS A 281 -13.50 9.04 9.30
N GLN A 282 -12.87 8.80 8.15
CA GLN A 282 -11.43 8.53 8.08
C GLN A 282 -10.60 9.64 8.75
N ILE A 283 -11.07 10.90 8.67
CA ILE A 283 -10.42 12.05 9.32
C ILE A 283 -10.43 11.89 10.84
N ALA A 284 -11.56 11.47 11.42
CA ALA A 284 -11.68 11.23 12.85
C ALA A 284 -10.81 10.05 13.31
N VAL A 285 -10.77 8.96 12.52
CA VAL A 285 -9.90 7.81 12.80
C VAL A 285 -8.42 8.22 12.77
N ALA A 286 -7.99 8.93 11.73
CA ALA A 286 -6.62 9.42 11.62
C ALA A 286 -6.27 10.40 12.74
N GLY A 287 -7.21 11.26 13.15
CA GLY A 287 -7.05 12.18 14.28
C GLY A 287 -6.86 11.48 15.63
N ASP A 288 -7.60 10.39 15.88
CA ASP A 288 -7.43 9.56 17.08
C ASP A 288 -6.04 8.90 17.11
N VAL A 289 -5.65 8.26 16.00
CA VAL A 289 -4.31 7.66 15.85
C VAL A 289 -3.21 8.71 16.00
N ALA A 290 -3.38 9.89 15.40
CA ALA A 290 -2.46 11.01 15.55
C ALA A 290 -2.32 11.43 17.02
N ALA A 291 -3.42 11.49 17.78
CA ALA A 291 -3.37 11.81 19.21
C ALA A 291 -2.61 10.73 20.02
N GLN A 292 -2.80 9.45 19.70
CA GLN A 292 -2.04 8.35 20.32
C GLN A 292 -0.54 8.49 20.06
N ILE A 293 -0.15 8.73 18.80
CA ILE A 293 1.26 8.92 18.40
C ILE A 293 1.85 10.14 19.11
N ALA A 294 1.17 11.29 19.06
CA ALA A 294 1.60 12.53 19.71
C ALA A 294 1.75 12.36 21.22
N GLY A 295 0.91 11.53 21.84
CA GLY A 295 0.97 11.14 23.25
C GLY A 295 2.16 10.25 23.63
N GLY A 296 3.00 9.85 22.67
CA GLY A 296 4.19 9.03 22.90
C GLY A 296 4.03 7.56 22.51
N SER A 297 2.90 7.14 21.96
CA SER A 297 2.68 5.74 21.58
C SER A 297 3.60 5.32 20.43
N SER A 298 4.18 4.13 20.54
CA SER A 298 4.90 3.43 19.47
C SER A 298 4.15 2.18 18.98
N ARG A 299 2.91 1.99 19.42
CA ARG A 299 2.06 0.84 19.07
C ARG A 299 1.52 0.89 17.64
N VAL A 300 1.51 2.06 17.03
CA VAL A 300 1.07 2.26 15.64
C VAL A 300 2.27 2.72 14.81
N PHE A 301 2.79 1.85 13.95
CA PHE A 301 3.89 2.20 13.04
C PHE A 301 3.39 2.71 11.69
N GLY A 302 2.10 2.52 11.38
CA GLY A 302 1.55 2.97 10.11
C GLY A 302 0.04 3.07 10.06
N VAL A 303 -0.45 3.73 9.00
CA VAL A 303 -1.87 3.87 8.72
C VAL A 303 -2.18 3.59 7.24
N MET A 304 -3.43 3.21 6.97
CA MET A 304 -3.97 3.09 5.62
C MET A 304 -5.17 4.02 5.42
N VAL A 305 -5.19 4.77 4.32
CA VAL A 305 -6.23 5.76 4.01
C VAL A 305 -6.72 5.58 2.56
N GLU A 306 -8.04 5.56 2.37
CA GLU A 306 -8.66 5.57 1.04
C GLU A 306 -9.00 7.00 0.63
N SER A 307 -8.32 7.47 -0.41
CA SER A 307 -8.34 8.86 -0.87
C SER A 307 -8.21 8.95 -2.39
N HIS A 308 -8.85 9.94 -3.00
CA HIS A 308 -8.81 10.16 -4.43
C HIS A 308 -8.75 11.67 -4.75
N LEU A 309 -8.63 12.02 -6.03
CA LEU A 309 -8.74 13.40 -6.50
C LEU A 309 -10.08 14.06 -6.12
N ARG A 310 -11.18 13.30 -6.16
CA ARG A 310 -12.53 13.69 -5.77
C ARG A 310 -13.05 12.78 -4.66
N GLU A 311 -13.77 13.37 -3.70
CA GLU A 311 -14.36 12.64 -2.59
C GLU A 311 -15.52 11.73 -3.01
N GLY A 312 -15.94 10.84 -2.11
CA GLY A 312 -17.10 9.98 -2.29
C GLY A 312 -16.84 8.81 -3.24
N ALA A 313 -17.94 8.24 -3.73
CA ALA A 313 -17.95 7.20 -4.76
C ALA A 313 -19.13 7.41 -5.70
N GLN A 314 -18.99 6.88 -6.91
CA GLN A 314 -20.02 6.85 -7.93
C GLN A 314 -20.40 5.40 -8.26
N ARG A 315 -21.67 5.19 -8.64
CA ARG A 315 -22.14 3.87 -9.06
C ARG A 315 -21.73 3.61 -10.49
N PHE A 316 -21.37 2.37 -10.78
CA PHE A 316 -21.05 1.93 -12.12
C PHE A 316 -21.43 0.45 -12.30
N ALA A 317 -22.18 0.16 -13.36
CA ALA A 317 -22.52 -1.18 -13.81
C ALA A 317 -21.76 -1.47 -15.12
N PRO A 318 -20.73 -2.34 -15.11
CA PRO A 318 -19.95 -2.64 -16.30
C PRO A 318 -20.83 -3.22 -17.41
N GLY A 319 -20.50 -2.91 -18.66
CA GLY A 319 -21.24 -3.33 -19.85
C GLY A 319 -22.62 -2.68 -20.03
N ARG A 320 -23.10 -1.89 -19.05
CA ARG A 320 -24.37 -1.15 -19.11
C ARG A 320 -24.17 0.36 -19.09
N ASP A 321 -23.38 0.84 -18.15
CA ASP A 321 -23.03 2.25 -18.02
C ASP A 321 -21.83 2.57 -18.93
N ARG A 322 -21.76 3.81 -19.42
CA ARG A 322 -20.64 4.23 -20.27
C ARG A 322 -19.52 4.80 -19.39
N ALA A 323 -18.30 4.27 -19.55
CA ALA A 323 -17.13 4.77 -18.84
C ALA A 323 -16.89 6.28 -19.02
N ALA A 324 -17.24 6.84 -20.19
CA ALA A 324 -17.11 8.27 -20.48
C ALA A 324 -18.01 9.18 -19.63
N ASP A 325 -19.05 8.63 -18.99
CA ASP A 325 -19.96 9.38 -18.12
C ASP A 325 -19.46 9.43 -16.67
N LEU A 326 -18.37 8.70 -16.34
CA LEU A 326 -17.78 8.71 -15.00
C LEU A 326 -17.15 10.06 -14.67
N VAL A 327 -17.39 10.53 -13.45
CA VAL A 327 -16.70 11.69 -12.89
C VAL A 327 -15.22 11.36 -12.76
N TYR A 328 -14.39 12.13 -13.47
CA TYR A 328 -12.94 11.96 -13.45
C TYR A 328 -12.39 12.05 -12.02
N GLY A 329 -11.57 11.06 -11.65
CA GLY A 329 -10.90 11.05 -10.36
C GLY A 329 -11.82 10.78 -9.16
N GLN A 330 -12.97 10.15 -9.34
CA GLN A 330 -13.86 9.69 -8.26
C GLN A 330 -14.00 8.16 -8.28
N SER A 331 -13.96 7.52 -7.11
CA SER A 331 -13.99 6.05 -6.98
C SER A 331 -15.27 5.41 -7.53
N ILE A 332 -15.16 4.27 -8.21
CA ILE A 332 -16.29 3.41 -8.59
C ILE A 332 -16.51 2.23 -7.62
N THR A 333 -15.80 2.23 -6.49
CA THR A 333 -15.85 1.18 -5.45
C THR A 333 -16.20 1.79 -4.10
N ASP A 334 -15.35 1.66 -3.07
CA ASP A 334 -15.63 2.30 -1.78
C ASP A 334 -15.36 3.81 -1.89
N ALA A 335 -16.13 4.60 -1.12
CA ALA A 335 -15.99 6.05 -1.07
C ALA A 335 -14.63 6.46 -0.49
N CYS A 336 -14.00 7.46 -1.09
CA CYS A 336 -12.67 7.93 -0.73
C CYS A 336 -12.73 9.38 -0.22
N LEU A 337 -11.77 9.78 0.62
CA LEU A 337 -11.55 11.21 0.91
C LEU A 337 -11.18 11.97 -0.37
N GLY A 338 -11.55 13.24 -0.43
CA GLY A 338 -11.06 14.16 -1.45
C GLY A 338 -9.62 14.58 -1.22
N TRP A 339 -9.03 15.24 -2.21
CA TRP A 339 -7.62 15.63 -2.16
C TRP A 339 -7.28 16.54 -0.97
N ASP A 340 -8.12 17.55 -0.69
CA ASP A 340 -7.83 18.53 0.35
C ASP A 340 -7.85 17.92 1.75
N ASP A 341 -8.84 17.05 2.04
CA ASP A 341 -8.88 16.27 3.28
C ASP A 341 -7.70 15.30 3.40
N SER A 342 -7.26 14.73 2.27
CA SER A 342 -6.09 13.85 2.24
C SER A 342 -4.82 14.58 2.69
N VAL A 343 -4.63 15.82 2.24
CA VAL A 343 -3.49 16.66 2.68
C VAL A 343 -3.60 17.00 4.16
N GLN A 344 -4.81 17.33 4.66
CA GLN A 344 -5.01 17.61 6.09
C GLN A 344 -4.69 16.39 6.96
N VAL A 345 -5.07 15.19 6.53
CA VAL A 345 -4.72 13.94 7.22
C VAL A 345 -3.20 13.75 7.27
N LEU A 346 -2.49 13.95 6.16
CA LEU A 346 -1.03 13.86 6.12
C LEU A 346 -0.35 14.88 7.06
N GLU A 347 -0.85 16.12 7.08
CA GLU A 347 -0.34 17.18 7.96
C GLU A 347 -0.53 16.82 9.44
N ALA A 348 -1.70 16.32 9.82
CA ALA A 348 -2.00 15.90 11.19
C ALA A 348 -1.11 14.73 11.64
N LEU A 349 -0.91 13.72 10.79
CA LEU A 349 -0.05 12.57 11.08
C LEU A 349 1.42 12.98 11.18
N SER A 350 1.90 13.83 10.28
CA SER A 350 3.27 14.35 10.33
C SER A 350 3.52 15.14 11.63
N GLU A 351 2.57 16.00 12.02
CA GLU A 351 2.71 16.76 13.27
C GLU A 351 2.66 15.86 14.50
N ALA A 352 1.87 14.78 14.47
CA ALA A 352 1.85 13.79 15.54
C ALA A 352 3.20 13.09 15.73
N VAL A 353 3.85 12.67 14.63
CA VAL A 353 5.20 12.09 14.68
C VAL A 353 6.22 13.08 15.27
N ARG A 354 6.17 14.34 14.84
CA ARG A 354 7.03 15.40 15.41
C ARG A 354 6.71 15.64 16.89
N GLY A 355 5.43 15.58 17.27
CA GLY A 355 4.96 15.63 18.66
C GLY A 355 5.56 14.51 19.52
N ARG A 356 5.53 13.28 19.02
CA ARG A 356 6.15 12.11 19.68
C ARG A 356 7.64 12.32 19.92
N ARG A 357 8.38 12.83 18.93
CA ARG A 357 9.81 13.14 19.06
C ARG A 357 10.07 14.19 20.13
N ARG A 358 9.27 15.26 20.17
CA ARG A 358 9.37 16.29 21.22
C ARG A 358 9.09 15.73 22.61
N ALA A 359 8.01 14.96 22.77
CA ALA A 359 7.65 14.32 24.04
C ALA A 359 8.75 13.36 24.54
N ARG A 360 9.45 12.67 23.63
CA ARG A 360 10.60 11.83 23.96
C ARG A 360 11.78 12.66 24.47
N LEU A 361 12.15 13.73 23.76
CA LEU A 361 13.24 14.63 24.17
C LEU A 361 12.96 15.25 25.55
N GLU A 362 11.74 15.70 25.79
CA GLU A 362 11.33 16.26 27.10
C GLU A 362 11.47 15.24 28.23
N LYS A 363 11.11 13.96 28.00
CA LYS A 363 11.31 12.87 28.98
C LYS A 363 12.78 12.57 29.23
N GLU A 364 13.63 12.74 28.21
CA GLU A 364 15.08 12.57 28.30
C GLU A 364 15.80 13.81 28.90
N GLY A 365 15.04 14.84 29.31
CA GLY A 365 15.59 16.08 29.88
C GLY A 365 16.17 17.05 28.85
N VAL A 366 15.88 16.82 27.56
CA VAL A 366 16.31 17.67 26.44
C VAL A 366 15.18 18.62 26.06
N TYR A 367 15.37 19.91 26.33
CA TYR A 367 14.42 20.97 26.05
C TYR A 367 14.75 21.69 24.74
N VAL A 368 13.74 21.96 23.92
CA VAL A 368 13.89 22.67 22.65
C VAL A 368 13.52 24.15 22.82
N ARG A 369 14.47 25.07 22.57
CA ARG A 369 14.20 26.52 22.50
C ARG A 369 14.35 27.02 21.07
N LYS A 370 13.28 27.64 20.53
CA LYS A 370 13.36 28.44 19.30
C LYS A 370 13.97 29.80 19.61
N ARG A 371 15.09 30.15 18.99
CA ARG A 371 15.69 31.49 19.05
C ARG A 371 15.80 32.04 17.64
N ARG A 372 15.12 33.16 17.34
CA ARG A 372 15.17 33.94 16.06
C ARG A 372 15.80 33.20 14.85
N GLY A 373 15.08 32.21 14.30
CA GLY A 373 15.48 31.51 13.08
C GLY A 373 16.26 30.19 13.26
N SER A 374 16.64 29.81 14.48
CA SER A 374 17.30 28.52 14.77
C SER A 374 16.63 27.76 15.93
N VAL A 375 16.64 26.43 15.83
CA VAL A 375 16.18 25.49 16.86
C VAL A 375 17.41 25.10 17.69
N VAL A 376 17.39 25.35 18.99
CA VAL A 376 18.50 25.04 19.91
C VAL A 376 18.00 24.02 20.95
N TYR A 377 18.79 22.98 21.20
CA TYR A 377 18.51 21.94 22.20
C TYR A 377 19.33 22.21 23.47
N SER A 378 18.72 22.12 24.65
CA SER A 378 19.37 22.34 25.95
C SER A 378 19.03 21.22 26.94
N VAL A 379 20.02 20.71 27.66
CA VAL A 379 19.87 19.61 28.65
C VAL A 379 19.52 20.07 30.07
N ASP A 380 19.25 21.36 30.27
CA ASP A 380 18.92 21.93 31.59
C ASP A 380 17.77 22.94 31.45
N SER A 381 16.71 22.76 32.25
CA SER A 381 15.56 23.67 32.29
C SER A 381 15.84 24.98 33.04
N THR A 382 16.96 25.05 33.78
CA THR A 382 17.23 26.12 34.76
C THR A 382 18.57 26.85 34.60
N SER A 383 19.54 26.31 33.86
CA SER A 383 20.84 26.96 33.68
C SER A 383 20.93 27.81 32.40
N PRO A 384 21.37 29.08 32.49
CA PRO A 384 21.69 29.90 31.31
C PRO A 384 22.88 29.37 30.49
N ASP A 385 23.69 28.46 31.05
CA ASP A 385 25.01 28.07 30.55
C ASP A 385 25.20 26.54 30.36
N ALA A 386 24.12 25.75 30.26
CA ALA A 386 24.25 24.31 30.05
C ALA A 386 24.78 23.96 28.64
N ALA A 387 25.74 23.02 28.59
CA ALA A 387 26.48 22.60 27.41
C ALA A 387 25.57 22.33 26.20
N PHE A 388 25.85 23.04 25.12
CA PHE A 388 25.15 22.95 23.84
C PHE A 388 25.63 21.70 23.10
N VAL A 389 24.68 20.86 22.65
CA VAL A 389 24.99 19.77 21.72
C VAL A 389 24.37 20.16 20.38
N ASP A 390 25.21 20.62 19.45
CA ASP A 390 24.83 20.70 18.05
C ASP A 390 24.75 19.26 17.52
N LEU A 391 23.54 18.71 17.46
CA LEU A 391 23.30 17.56 16.60
C LEU A 391 23.34 18.06 15.17
N VAL A 392 24.53 17.94 14.58
CA VAL A 392 24.85 18.25 13.18
C VAL A 392 23.81 17.58 12.29
N ASP A 393 23.12 18.37 11.47
CA ASP A 393 22.36 17.89 10.33
C ASP A 393 23.28 16.96 9.51
N ALA A 394 22.96 15.67 9.46
CA ALA A 394 23.58 14.78 8.50
C ALA A 394 23.31 15.37 7.10
N PRO A 395 24.31 15.44 6.21
CA PRO A 395 24.13 16.12 4.93
C PRO A 395 23.05 15.40 4.12
N LEU A 396 21.94 16.10 3.89
CA LEU A 396 21.00 15.78 2.83
C LEU A 396 21.80 15.70 1.53
N ALA A 397 21.87 14.50 0.94
CA ALA A 397 22.34 14.35 -0.43
C ALA A 397 21.49 15.28 -1.31
N GLN A 398 22.16 16.20 -2.01
CA GLN A 398 21.49 17.12 -2.92
C GLN A 398 20.67 16.34 -3.96
N PRO A 399 19.40 16.69 -4.21
CA PRO A 399 18.67 16.11 -5.31
C PRO A 399 19.28 16.61 -6.63
N ALA A 400 19.63 15.66 -7.49
CA ALA A 400 19.99 15.96 -8.87
C ALA A 400 18.77 16.55 -9.60
N GLY A 401 18.90 17.81 -10.03
CA GLY A 401 18.16 18.43 -11.14
C GLY A 401 16.64 18.30 -11.12
N ALA A 402 15.96 19.27 -10.49
CA ALA A 402 14.55 19.52 -10.75
C ALA A 402 14.36 19.93 -12.22
N ALA A 403 13.65 19.10 -12.99
CA ALA A 403 13.18 19.47 -14.33
C ALA A 403 11.95 20.38 -14.19
N GLU A 404 12.13 21.67 -14.47
CA GLU A 404 11.03 22.61 -14.63
C GLU A 404 10.28 22.35 -15.95
N GLY A 405 8.95 22.34 -15.87
CA GLY A 405 8.07 22.46 -17.05
C GLY A 405 7.76 21.16 -17.79
N VAL A 406 6.97 20.27 -17.18
CA VAL A 406 6.29 19.21 -17.94
C VAL A 406 4.98 19.79 -18.50
N ASP A 407 4.98 20.09 -19.80
CA ASP A 407 3.76 20.34 -20.57
C ASP A 407 2.92 19.06 -20.59
N LEU A 408 1.70 19.13 -20.05
CA LEU A 408 0.75 18.01 -19.95
C LEU A 408 0.33 17.45 -21.33
N ASN A 409 0.63 18.17 -22.43
CA ASN A 409 0.40 17.71 -23.80
C ASN A 409 1.65 17.06 -24.45
N ALA A 410 2.82 17.12 -23.80
CA ALA A 410 4.09 16.62 -24.36
C ALA A 410 4.52 15.25 -23.81
N THR A 411 3.92 14.76 -22.72
CA THR A 411 4.03 13.33 -22.37
C THR A 411 3.17 12.55 -23.34
N GLY A 412 3.78 11.77 -24.24
CA GLY A 412 3.15 11.02 -25.33
C GLY A 412 2.14 9.94 -24.92
N TRP A 413 1.14 10.30 -24.12
CA TRP A 413 -0.15 9.61 -23.98
C TRP A 413 -0.99 9.83 -25.26
N GLN A 414 -0.39 9.58 -26.42
CA GLN A 414 -1.16 9.31 -27.63
C GLN A 414 -1.62 7.86 -27.56
N HIS A 415 -2.86 7.62 -27.95
CA HIS A 415 -3.43 6.28 -28.10
C HIS A 415 -2.50 5.39 -28.93
N HIS A 416 -1.64 4.59 -28.30
CA HIS A 416 -1.14 3.36 -28.89
C HIS A 416 -2.24 2.31 -28.72
N ALA A 417 -3.32 2.49 -29.47
CA ALA A 417 -4.37 1.50 -29.68
C ALA A 417 -4.14 0.71 -30.98
N ASP A 418 -2.96 0.81 -31.58
CA ASP A 418 -2.53 -0.05 -32.69
C ASP A 418 -1.60 -1.14 -32.15
N PHE A 419 -2.20 -2.14 -31.50
CA PHE A 419 -1.51 -3.38 -31.17
C PHE A 419 -1.58 -4.32 -32.38
N ALA A 420 -0.44 -4.56 -33.02
CA ALA A 420 -0.34 -5.67 -33.96
C ALA A 420 -0.63 -6.98 -33.21
N PRO A 421 -1.45 -7.89 -33.77
CA PRO A 421 -1.64 -9.21 -33.17
C PRO A 421 -0.30 -9.95 -33.21
N LEU A 422 0.19 -10.35 -32.04
CA LEU A 422 1.27 -11.32 -31.94
C LEU A 422 0.65 -12.70 -32.21
N ALA A 423 1.16 -13.36 -33.26
CA ALA A 423 0.80 -14.70 -33.69
C ALA A 423 1.31 -15.78 -32.72
#